data_AF-A0A7X1TZP8-F1
#
_entry.id   AF-A0A7X1TZP8-F1
#
_cell.length_a   1.000
_cell.length_b   1.000
_cell.length_c   1.000
_cell.angle_alpha   90.00
_cell.angle_beta   90.00
_cell.angle_gamma   90.00
#
_symmetry.space_group_name_H-M   'P 1'
#
loop_
_entity.id
_entity.type
_entity.pdbx_description
1 polymer ?
#
loop_
_entity_poly.entity_id
_entity_poly.type
_entity_poly.pdbx_seq_one_letter_code
_entity_poly.pdbx_strand_id
1 'polypeptide(L)'
;MVQQRLARHIGVADGPDYPRHVQAGAGVPLNGGLLYDVGVLFLGHIAASLLIADATDSDRATAIAGNLVPDVTDKTGSWILKVMPSSRWIAHGLPCFAIVSLAAGLVLDGPRWRGFVLGYAGHLVCDLWNGDKVPWLAPFQKPLPKSKRRSKLRILLYLLPEVVGAAIISRLLRGPSVLQRPEEAGIGHRTRG
;
A
#
# COMPACT_ATOMS: atom_id res chain seq x y z
N MET A 1 -33.70 13.49 -40.61
CA MET A 1 -33.01 14.76 -40.97
C MET A 1 -33.61 15.94 -40.20
N VAL A 2 -33.68 15.85 -38.86
CA VAL A 2 -34.52 16.73 -38.00
C VAL A 2 -33.74 17.35 -36.82
N GLN A 3 -32.42 17.15 -36.74
CA GLN A 3 -31.58 17.68 -35.63
C GLN A 3 -30.70 18.90 -35.96
N GLN A 4 -30.86 19.55 -37.12
CA GLN A 4 -30.03 20.70 -37.50
C GLN A 4 -30.72 22.09 -37.41
N ARG A 5 -31.89 22.20 -36.74
CA ARG A 5 -32.64 23.46 -36.64
C ARG A 5 -32.83 24.04 -35.23
N LEU A 6 -32.00 23.66 -34.26
CA LEU A 6 -32.07 24.22 -32.90
C LEU A 6 -30.83 25.03 -32.43
N ALA A 7 -29.79 25.17 -33.26
CA ALA A 7 -28.55 25.87 -32.87
C ALA A 7 -28.49 27.35 -33.32
N ARG A 8 -29.61 27.97 -33.72
CA ARG A 8 -29.62 29.31 -34.35
C ARG A 8 -30.33 30.41 -33.56
N HIS A 9 -30.52 30.23 -32.25
CA HIS A 9 -31.23 31.20 -31.39
C HIS A 9 -30.47 31.62 -30.12
N ILE A 10 -29.18 31.32 -30.00
CA ILE A 10 -28.33 31.85 -28.94
C ILE A 10 -27.31 32.75 -29.61
N GLY A 11 -27.57 34.06 -29.57
CA GLY A 11 -26.68 35.09 -30.09
C GLY A 11 -25.40 35.14 -29.26
N VAL A 12 -24.43 34.33 -29.66
CA VAL A 12 -23.04 34.46 -29.19
C VAL A 12 -22.33 35.31 -30.22
N ALA A 13 -22.10 36.56 -29.84
CA ALA A 13 -21.35 37.54 -30.62
C ALA A 13 -19.90 37.08 -30.82
N ASP A 14 -19.39 37.28 -32.04
CA ASP A 14 -17.99 37.18 -32.39
C ASP A 14 -17.17 38.16 -31.55
N GLY A 15 -16.32 37.61 -30.67
CA GLY A 15 -15.34 38.39 -29.89
C GLY A 15 -14.05 38.59 -30.68
N PRO A 16 -13.33 39.72 -30.47
CA PRO A 16 -12.24 40.15 -31.32
C PRO A 16 -10.97 39.30 -31.18
N ASP A 17 -10.25 39.20 -32.29
CA ASP A 17 -8.91 38.63 -32.43
C ASP A 17 -7.94 39.15 -31.36
N TYR A 18 -7.54 38.26 -30.45
CA TYR A 18 -6.41 38.51 -29.55
C TYR A 18 -5.12 38.02 -30.20
N PRO A 19 -4.08 38.87 -30.31
CA PRO A 19 -2.78 38.47 -30.85
C PRO A 19 -2.08 37.51 -29.87
N ARG A 20 -1.82 36.28 -30.31
CA ARG A 20 -0.92 35.35 -29.62
C ARG A 20 0.53 35.67 -29.98
N HIS A 21 1.12 36.62 -29.27
CA HIS A 21 2.57 36.71 -29.15
C HIS A 21 3.00 36.62 -27.67
N VAL A 22 3.69 35.51 -27.39
CA VAL A 22 4.86 35.39 -26.50
C VAL A 22 4.78 36.09 -25.15
N GLN A 23 4.61 35.30 -24.09
CA GLN A 23 5.49 35.40 -22.94
C GLN A 23 5.81 34.00 -22.43
N ALA A 24 7.02 33.55 -22.75
CA ALA A 24 7.75 32.55 -22.00
C ALA A 24 7.99 33.11 -20.59
N GLY A 25 7.00 32.99 -19.72
CA GLY A 25 7.20 33.09 -18.29
C GLY A 25 7.93 31.84 -17.85
N ALA A 26 9.22 31.99 -17.54
CA ALA A 26 10.03 31.02 -16.82
C ALA A 26 9.46 30.85 -15.40
N GLY A 27 8.28 30.25 -15.28
CA GLY A 27 7.85 29.63 -14.05
C GLY A 27 8.74 28.41 -13.86
N VAL A 28 9.82 28.57 -13.10
CA VAL A 28 10.53 27.43 -12.52
C VAL A 28 9.45 26.62 -11.80
N PRO A 29 9.08 25.42 -12.27
CA PRO A 29 8.22 24.58 -11.47
C PRO A 29 9.03 24.31 -10.20
N LEU A 30 8.50 24.75 -9.07
CA LEU A 30 8.96 24.30 -7.76
C LEU A 30 8.76 22.78 -7.76
N ASN A 31 9.79 22.06 -8.20
CA ASN A 31 9.95 20.62 -8.15
C ASN A 31 10.12 20.20 -6.69
N GLY A 32 9.15 20.56 -5.83
CA GLY A 32 9.01 20.03 -4.47
C GLY A 32 8.53 18.59 -4.44
N GLY A 33 8.20 18.00 -5.60
CA GLY A 33 7.77 16.60 -5.74
C GLY A 33 8.92 15.59 -5.85
N LEU A 34 10.18 15.98 -5.59
CA LEU A 34 11.33 15.11 -5.84
C LEU A 34 11.72 14.19 -4.68
N LEU A 35 11.18 14.40 -3.47
CA LEU A 35 11.76 13.81 -2.25
C LEU A 35 10.93 12.75 -1.54
N TYR A 36 9.67 12.51 -1.93
CA TYR A 36 8.78 11.62 -1.15
C TYR A 36 8.33 10.35 -1.88
N ASP A 37 8.71 10.15 -3.14
CA ASP A 37 8.04 9.16 -3.99
C ASP A 37 8.64 7.74 -3.95
N VAL A 38 9.69 7.49 -3.14
CA VAL A 38 10.36 6.19 -3.16
C VAL A 38 11.14 5.89 -1.87
N GLY A 39 10.96 4.68 -1.33
CA GLY A 39 11.97 4.03 -0.48
C GLY A 39 11.54 3.63 0.93
N VAL A 40 10.24 3.66 1.24
CA VAL A 40 9.70 3.17 2.52
C VAL A 40 8.85 1.91 2.29
N LEU A 41 9.04 1.20 1.18
CA LEU A 41 8.05 0.26 0.66
C LEU A 41 8.17 -1.16 1.18
N PHE A 42 9.31 -1.62 1.70
CA PHE A 42 9.31 -2.95 2.33
C PHE A 42 9.29 -2.82 3.85
N LEU A 43 10.23 -2.06 4.41
CA LEU A 43 10.34 -1.90 5.85
C LEU A 43 9.34 -0.94 6.45
N GLY A 44 8.90 0.07 5.70
CA GLY A 44 7.75 0.86 6.16
C GLY A 44 6.53 -0.01 6.31
N HIS A 45 6.32 -0.95 5.38
CA HIS A 45 5.24 -1.91 5.43
C HIS A 45 5.40 -2.92 6.58
N ILE A 46 6.59 -3.48 6.79
CA ILE A 46 6.86 -4.35 7.94
C ILE A 46 6.71 -3.60 9.27
N ALA A 47 7.25 -2.38 9.38
CA ALA A 47 7.15 -1.55 10.57
C ALA A 47 5.69 -1.17 10.84
N ALA A 48 4.93 -0.80 9.81
CA ALA A 48 3.49 -0.54 9.92
C ALA A 48 2.74 -1.80 10.39
N SER A 49 3.05 -2.98 9.85
CA SER A 49 2.46 -4.24 10.32
C SER A 49 2.76 -4.54 11.78
N LEU A 50 4.00 -4.32 12.22
CA LEU A 50 4.39 -4.50 13.63
C LEU A 50 3.66 -3.51 14.54
N LEU A 51 3.59 -2.23 14.14
CA LEU A 51 2.88 -1.20 14.87
C LEU A 51 1.38 -1.49 14.96
N ILE A 52 0.77 -1.93 13.85
CA ILE A 52 -0.63 -2.36 13.80
C ILE A 52 -0.84 -3.53 14.76
N ALA A 53 -0.01 -4.58 14.66
CA ALA A 53 -0.13 -5.76 15.49
C ALA A 53 -0.02 -5.42 16.98
N ASP A 54 0.92 -4.55 17.36
CA ASP A 54 1.10 -4.10 18.73
C ASP A 54 -0.07 -3.24 19.23
N ALA A 55 -0.56 -2.33 18.39
CA ALA A 55 -1.67 -1.45 18.72
C ALA A 55 -3.01 -2.18 18.83
N THR A 56 -3.17 -3.32 18.14
CA THR A 56 -4.41 -4.08 18.10
C THR A 56 -4.31 -5.46 18.74
N ASP A 57 -3.26 -5.72 19.54
CA ASP A 57 -3.02 -6.99 20.23
C ASP A 57 -3.21 -8.20 19.28
N SER A 58 -2.62 -8.12 18.10
CA SER A 58 -2.77 -9.12 17.03
C SER A 58 -1.45 -9.86 16.80
N ASP A 59 -1.52 -11.01 16.16
CA ASP A 59 -0.29 -11.77 15.87
C ASP A 59 0.59 -10.99 14.87
N ARG A 60 1.82 -10.68 15.28
CA ARG A 60 2.79 -9.93 14.48
C ARG A 60 3.15 -10.64 13.18
N ALA A 61 3.30 -11.97 13.23
CA ALA A 61 3.74 -12.74 12.08
C ALA A 61 2.66 -12.76 10.99
N THR A 62 1.40 -12.94 11.38
CA THR A 62 0.29 -12.88 10.42
C THR A 62 0.03 -11.46 9.92
N ALA A 63 0.23 -10.42 10.73
CA ALA A 63 0.17 -9.02 10.26
C ALA A 63 1.24 -8.68 9.23
N ILE A 64 2.46 -9.20 9.39
CA ILE A 64 3.49 -9.11 8.36
C ILE A 64 3.06 -9.89 7.12
N ALA A 65 2.61 -11.13 7.29
CA ALA A 65 2.20 -11.97 6.17
C ALA A 65 1.09 -11.32 5.34
N GLY A 66 0.02 -10.84 5.99
CA GLY A 66 -1.09 -10.16 5.32
C GLY A 66 -0.67 -8.91 4.58
N ASN A 67 0.28 -8.13 5.13
CA ASN A 67 0.83 -6.97 4.47
C ASN A 67 1.64 -7.32 3.22
N LEU A 68 2.36 -8.44 3.22
CA LEU A 68 3.18 -8.83 2.07
C LEU A 68 2.36 -9.44 0.92
N VAL A 69 1.15 -9.93 1.17
CA VAL A 69 0.32 -10.63 0.18
C VAL A 69 0.10 -9.82 -1.11
N PRO A 70 -0.35 -8.55 -1.08
CA PRO A 70 -0.61 -7.77 -2.30
C PRO A 70 0.58 -7.73 -3.25
N ASP A 71 1.73 -7.40 -2.68
CA ASP A 71 2.98 -7.23 -3.39
C ASP A 71 3.53 -8.55 -3.91
N VAL A 72 3.56 -9.59 -3.08
CA VAL A 72 4.03 -10.92 -3.48
C VAL A 72 3.18 -11.45 -4.63
N THR A 73 1.85 -11.33 -4.55
CA THR A 73 0.94 -11.82 -5.59
C THR A 73 1.08 -11.04 -6.89
N ASP A 74 0.93 -9.71 -6.86
CA ASP A 74 0.88 -8.92 -8.09
C ASP A 74 2.27 -8.75 -8.73
N LYS A 75 3.35 -8.59 -7.94
CA LYS A 75 4.71 -8.52 -8.50
C LYS A 75 5.16 -9.86 -9.05
N THR A 76 4.85 -10.97 -8.40
CA THR A 76 5.16 -12.30 -8.97
C THR A 76 4.40 -12.51 -10.27
N GLY A 77 3.09 -12.21 -10.28
CA GLY A 77 2.24 -12.31 -11.46
C GLY A 77 2.72 -11.44 -12.62
N SER A 78 3.21 -10.23 -12.35
CA SER A 78 3.62 -9.27 -13.39
C SER A 78 5.10 -9.39 -13.80
N TRP A 79 6.02 -9.63 -12.86
CA TRP A 79 7.45 -9.61 -13.11
C TRP A 79 8.02 -10.98 -13.49
N ILE A 80 7.56 -12.04 -12.82
CA ILE A 80 8.08 -13.39 -13.02
C ILE A 80 7.20 -14.12 -14.02
N LEU A 81 5.91 -14.25 -13.71
CA LEU A 81 4.99 -15.08 -14.50
C LEU A 81 4.46 -14.37 -15.75
N LYS A 82 4.55 -13.04 -15.83
CA LYS A 82 4.06 -12.21 -16.96
C LYS A 82 2.57 -12.39 -17.28
N VAL A 83 1.77 -12.89 -16.34
CA VAL A 83 0.32 -13.13 -16.50
C VAL A 83 -0.54 -11.94 -16.05
N MET A 84 0.02 -11.00 -15.29
CA MET A 84 -0.69 -9.81 -14.83
C MET A 84 -0.29 -8.54 -15.59
N PRO A 85 -1.25 -7.65 -15.89
CA PRO A 85 -1.00 -6.46 -16.71
C PRO A 85 -0.12 -5.41 -16.01
N SER A 86 -0.13 -5.40 -14.68
CA SER A 86 0.60 -4.46 -13.82
C SER A 86 1.06 -5.18 -12.54
N SER A 87 2.09 -4.64 -11.89
CA SER A 87 2.56 -5.10 -10.57
C SER A 87 1.70 -4.63 -9.40
N ARG A 88 0.62 -3.91 -9.68
CA ARG A 88 -0.44 -3.52 -8.74
C ARG A 88 -1.77 -3.72 -9.45
N TRP A 89 -2.38 -4.87 -9.24
CA TRP A 89 -3.55 -5.32 -9.96
C TRP A 89 -4.56 -6.02 -9.05
N ILE A 90 -4.68 -7.34 -9.09
CA ILE A 90 -5.78 -8.06 -8.44
C ILE A 90 -5.63 -7.96 -6.92
N ALA A 91 -4.44 -8.21 -6.40
CA ALA A 91 -4.21 -8.25 -4.96
C ALA A 91 -4.13 -6.86 -4.32
N HIS A 92 -4.11 -5.79 -5.11
CA HIS A 92 -4.32 -4.43 -4.62
C HIS A 92 -5.79 -3.96 -4.75
N GLY A 93 -6.71 -4.85 -5.14
CA GLY A 93 -8.15 -4.57 -5.23
C GLY A 93 -8.93 -4.98 -3.99
N LEU A 94 -9.99 -4.23 -3.66
CA LEU A 94 -10.91 -4.56 -2.55
C LEU A 94 -11.57 -5.93 -2.70
N PRO A 95 -11.98 -6.40 -3.89
CA PRO A 95 -12.54 -7.74 -4.03
C PRO A 95 -11.56 -8.84 -3.60
N CYS A 96 -10.29 -8.74 -3.98
CA CYS A 96 -9.28 -9.71 -3.56
C CYS A 96 -9.00 -9.61 -2.06
N PHE A 97 -8.84 -8.39 -1.53
CA PHE A 97 -8.72 -8.16 -0.09
C PHE A 97 -9.84 -8.84 0.69
N ALA A 98 -11.10 -8.63 0.30
CA ALA A 98 -12.26 -9.22 0.98
C ALA A 98 -12.25 -10.75 0.93
N ILE A 99 -12.01 -11.33 -0.26
CA ILE A 99 -12.00 -12.79 -0.44
C ILE A 99 -10.87 -13.44 0.36
N VAL A 100 -9.65 -12.89 0.28
CA VAL A 100 -8.49 -13.45 0.98
C VAL A 100 -8.62 -13.27 2.49
N SER A 101 -9.17 -12.14 2.95
CA SER A 101 -9.46 -11.90 4.38
C SER A 101 -10.51 -12.87 4.93
N LEU A 102 -11.56 -13.15 4.15
CA LEU A 102 -12.57 -14.13 4.52
C LEU A 102 -11.97 -15.54 4.58
N ALA A 103 -11.20 -15.94 3.56
CA ALA A 103 -10.53 -17.23 3.50
C ALA A 103 -9.54 -17.41 4.67
N ALA A 104 -8.80 -16.35 5.03
CA ALA A 104 -7.93 -16.36 6.21
C ALA A 104 -8.71 -16.62 7.50
N GLY A 105 -9.93 -16.07 7.63
CA GLY A 105 -10.80 -16.31 8.79
C GLY A 105 -11.32 -17.74 8.91
N LEU A 106 -11.23 -18.55 7.84
CA LEU A 106 -11.58 -19.97 7.88
C LEU A 106 -10.45 -20.86 8.42
N VAL A 107 -9.21 -20.35 8.45
CA VAL A 107 -8.01 -21.14 8.78
C VAL A 107 -7.19 -20.57 9.93
N LEU A 108 -7.36 -19.29 10.27
CA LEU A 108 -6.66 -18.61 11.36
C LEU A 108 -7.61 -18.37 12.54
N ASP A 109 -7.06 -18.43 13.76
CA ASP A 109 -7.78 -18.00 14.97
C ASP A 109 -7.97 -16.46 15.01
N GLY A 110 -8.76 -15.97 15.97
CA GLY A 110 -9.14 -14.56 16.07
C GLY A 110 -7.95 -13.57 16.01
N PRO A 111 -6.95 -13.68 16.91
CA PRO A 111 -5.79 -12.79 16.90
C PRO A 111 -4.96 -12.88 15.61
N ARG A 112 -4.78 -14.09 15.05
CA ARG A 112 -4.04 -14.31 13.81
C ARG A 112 -4.76 -13.77 12.59
N TRP A 113 -6.05 -14.04 12.48
CA TRP A 113 -6.91 -13.52 11.43
C TRP A 113 -6.93 -11.98 11.46
N ARG A 114 -7.16 -11.39 12.64
CA ARG A 114 -7.15 -9.94 12.83
C ARG A 114 -5.81 -9.34 12.39
N GLY A 115 -4.70 -9.93 12.81
CA GLY A 115 -3.35 -9.53 12.37
C GLY A 115 -3.25 -9.53 10.85
N PHE A 116 -3.60 -10.64 10.21
CA PHE A 116 -3.56 -10.79 8.76
C PHE A 116 -4.39 -9.72 8.02
N VAL A 117 -5.65 -9.54 8.41
CA VAL A 117 -6.56 -8.58 7.78
C VAL A 117 -6.06 -7.15 7.94
N LEU A 118 -5.64 -6.77 9.15
CA LEU A 118 -5.13 -5.42 9.42
C LEU A 118 -3.78 -5.18 8.73
N GLY A 119 -2.94 -6.20 8.61
CA GLY A 119 -1.70 -6.14 7.85
C GLY A 119 -1.94 -5.85 6.36
N TYR A 120 -2.86 -6.60 5.74
CA TYR A 120 -3.25 -6.40 4.35
C TYR A 120 -3.86 -5.00 4.15
N ALA A 121 -4.79 -4.59 5.01
CA ALA A 121 -5.37 -3.25 4.97
C ALA A 121 -4.29 -2.16 5.14
N GLY A 122 -3.35 -2.37 6.06
CA GLY A 122 -2.19 -1.50 6.27
C GLY A 122 -1.38 -1.32 5.00
N HIS A 123 -1.17 -2.37 4.21
CA HIS A 123 -0.50 -2.27 2.91
C HIS A 123 -1.21 -1.32 1.95
N LEU A 124 -2.53 -1.49 1.77
CA LEU A 124 -3.32 -0.65 0.87
C LEU A 124 -3.34 0.83 1.32
N VAL A 125 -3.35 1.07 2.64
CA VAL A 125 -3.29 2.42 3.21
C VAL A 125 -1.90 3.03 3.02
N CYS A 126 -0.83 2.28 3.24
CA CYS A 126 0.55 2.73 3.01
C CYS A 126 0.77 3.11 1.54
N ASP A 127 0.24 2.32 0.61
CA ASP A 127 0.25 2.63 -0.83
C ASP A 127 -0.48 3.95 -1.13
N LEU A 128 -1.68 4.14 -0.58
CA LEU A 128 -2.44 5.38 -0.75
C LEU A 128 -1.68 6.59 -0.15
N TRP A 129 -1.08 6.43 1.02
CA TRP A 129 -0.30 7.45 1.69
C TRP A 129 0.96 7.84 0.91
N ASN A 130 1.58 6.87 0.22
CA ASN A 130 2.72 7.08 -0.65
C ASN A 130 2.34 7.78 -1.98
N GLY A 131 1.06 8.15 -2.18
CA GLY A 131 0.58 8.77 -3.41
C GLY A 131 0.44 7.79 -4.57
N ASP A 132 0.57 6.49 -4.31
CA ASP A 132 0.36 5.48 -5.32
C ASP A 132 -1.14 5.29 -5.62
N LYS A 133 -1.44 4.75 -6.80
CA LYS A 133 -2.81 4.44 -7.20
C LYS A 133 -3.17 3.01 -6.82
N VAL A 134 -4.15 2.86 -5.94
CA VAL A 134 -4.73 1.56 -5.58
C VAL A 134 -5.88 1.25 -6.54
N PRO A 135 -5.84 0.13 -7.28
CA PRO A 135 -6.90 -0.26 -8.19
C PRO A 135 -8.08 -0.90 -7.42
N TRP A 136 -8.80 -0.08 -6.65
CA TRP A 136 -9.81 -0.53 -5.69
C TRP A 136 -10.82 -1.56 -6.23
N LEU A 137 -11.21 -1.45 -7.51
CA LEU A 137 -12.20 -2.34 -8.12
C LEU A 137 -11.58 -3.41 -9.03
N ALA A 138 -10.27 -3.68 -8.98
CA ALA A 138 -9.69 -4.77 -9.75
C ALA A 138 -10.35 -6.12 -9.37
N PRO A 139 -10.66 -7.00 -10.36
CA PRO A 139 -10.33 -6.92 -11.78
C PRO A 139 -11.39 -6.21 -12.66
N PHE A 140 -12.40 -5.56 -12.08
CA PHE A 140 -13.55 -4.95 -12.79
C PHE A 140 -13.28 -3.55 -13.36
N GLN A 141 -12.12 -2.95 -13.05
CA GLN A 141 -11.68 -1.68 -13.63
C GLN A 141 -10.63 -1.89 -14.73
N LYS A 142 -10.17 -0.80 -15.36
CA LYS A 142 -9.06 -0.87 -16.32
C LYS A 142 -7.70 -0.97 -15.59
N PRO A 143 -6.73 -1.73 -16.15
CA PRO A 143 -5.34 -1.74 -15.68
C PRO A 143 -4.76 -0.35 -15.51
N LEU A 144 -4.11 -0.13 -14.36
CA LEU A 144 -3.29 1.05 -14.18
C LEU A 144 -2.13 1.00 -15.18
N PRO A 145 -1.77 2.15 -15.78
CA PRO A 145 -0.63 2.20 -16.67
C PRO A 145 0.63 1.76 -15.92
N LYS A 146 1.47 0.97 -16.61
CA LYS A 146 2.74 0.51 -16.03
C LYS A 146 3.56 1.71 -15.57
N SER A 147 4.06 1.67 -14.34
CA SER A 147 4.92 2.73 -13.83
C SER A 147 6.16 2.86 -14.72
N LYS A 148 6.61 4.10 -14.97
CA LYS A 148 7.81 4.34 -15.77
C LYS A 148 9.01 3.66 -15.09
N ARG A 149 9.85 3.00 -15.90
CA ARG A 149 11.06 2.31 -15.44
C ARG A 149 11.95 3.29 -14.67
N ARG A 150 12.01 3.16 -13.35
CA ARG A 150 12.87 4.01 -12.49
C ARG A 150 14.35 3.67 -12.75
N SER A 151 15.23 4.67 -12.66
CA SER A 151 16.67 4.46 -12.86
C SER A 151 17.25 3.50 -11.81
N LYS A 152 18.18 2.62 -12.19
CA LYS A 152 18.82 1.65 -11.27
C LYS A 152 19.50 2.33 -10.08
N LEU A 153 20.12 3.50 -10.31
CA LEU A 153 20.82 4.27 -9.28
C LEU A 153 19.86 4.72 -8.17
N ARG A 154 18.66 5.19 -8.55
CA ARG A 154 17.61 5.56 -7.59
C ARG A 154 17.20 4.34 -6.74
N ILE A 155 16.92 3.20 -7.37
CA ILE A 155 16.57 1.97 -6.64
C ILE A 155 17.64 1.60 -5.61
N LEU A 156 18.92 1.68 -5.97
CA LEU A 156 20.02 1.39 -5.06
C LEU A 156 20.08 2.38 -3.88
N LEU A 157 19.92 3.68 -4.14
CA LEU A 157 19.91 4.70 -3.09
C LEU A 157 18.79 4.46 -2.06
N TYR A 158 17.63 3.98 -2.53
CA TYR A 158 16.47 3.68 -1.68
C TYR A 158 16.55 2.36 -0.94
N LEU A 159 17.41 1.43 -1.36
CA LEU A 159 17.66 0.19 -0.63
C LEU A 159 18.51 0.41 0.62
N LEU A 160 19.26 1.51 0.72
CA LEU A 160 20.13 1.76 1.88
C LEU A 160 19.35 1.97 3.20
N PRO A 161 18.34 2.85 3.28
CA PRO A 161 17.50 2.97 4.47
C PRO A 161 16.79 1.67 4.82
N GLU A 162 16.41 0.90 3.80
CA GLU A 162 15.78 -0.41 3.97
C GLU A 162 16.78 -1.38 4.64
N VAL A 163 17.99 -1.58 4.13
CA VAL A 163 18.95 -2.50 4.78
C VAL A 163 19.24 -2.11 6.24
N VAL A 164 19.35 -0.81 6.53
CA VAL A 164 19.52 -0.29 7.90
C VAL A 164 18.29 -0.54 8.77
N GLY A 165 17.09 -0.25 8.26
CA GLY A 165 15.83 -0.48 8.96
C GLY A 165 15.61 -1.96 9.29
N ALA A 166 15.90 -2.87 8.34
CA ALA A 166 15.82 -4.31 8.57
C ALA A 166 16.78 -4.78 9.66
N ALA A 167 18.01 -4.26 9.66
CA ALA A 167 18.99 -4.59 10.69
C ALA A 167 18.51 -4.14 12.09
N ILE A 168 17.93 -2.94 12.20
CA ILE A 168 17.37 -2.42 13.46
C ILE A 168 16.19 -3.26 13.91
N ILE A 169 15.20 -3.51 13.04
CA ILE A 169 14.02 -4.32 13.39
C ILE A 169 14.44 -5.74 13.76
N SER A 170 15.35 -6.37 13.01
CA SER A 170 15.85 -7.71 13.33
C SER A 170 16.52 -7.74 14.71
N ARG A 171 17.27 -6.69 15.06
CA ARG A 171 17.88 -6.56 16.38
C ARG A 171 16.85 -6.37 17.50
N LEU A 172 15.80 -5.58 17.26
CA LEU A 172 14.71 -5.37 18.22
C LEU A 172 13.90 -6.66 18.44
N LEU A 173 13.60 -7.40 17.38
CA LEU A 173 12.89 -8.69 17.45
C LEU A 173 13.71 -9.80 18.11
N ARG A 174 15.04 -9.72 18.07
CA ARG A 174 15.95 -10.64 18.77
C ARG A 174 16.26 -10.22 20.20
N GLY A 175 15.79 -9.05 20.64
CA GLY A 175 15.90 -8.66 22.04
C GLY A 175 15.27 -9.71 22.95
N PRO A 176 15.80 -9.93 24.16
CA PRO A 176 15.21 -10.88 25.10
C PRO A 176 13.73 -10.53 25.25
N SER A 177 12.86 -11.51 25.09
CA SER A 177 11.41 -11.36 25.23
C SER A 177 11.11 -10.85 26.64
N VAL A 178 11.11 -9.53 26.83
CA VAL A 178 10.80 -8.85 28.11
C VAL A 178 9.36 -9.15 28.56
N LEU A 179 8.57 -9.81 27.72
CA LEU A 179 7.22 -10.29 28.00
C LEU A 179 7.15 -11.83 28.15
N GLN A 180 8.17 -12.48 28.72
CA GLN A 180 7.83 -13.59 29.62
C GLN A 180 7.15 -12.95 30.83
N ARG A 181 5.83 -12.71 30.73
CA ARG A 181 5.04 -12.38 31.92
C ARG A 181 5.26 -13.53 32.90
N PRO A 182 5.75 -13.28 34.11
CA PRO A 182 5.78 -14.28 35.16
C PRO A 182 4.35 -14.47 35.70
N GLU A 183 3.48 -15.09 34.90
CA GLU A 183 2.33 -15.87 35.40
C GLU A 183 2.78 -17.33 35.20
N GLU A 184 2.96 -18.22 36.17
CA GLU A 184 2.20 -18.44 37.40
C GLU A 184 3.12 -19.13 38.45
N ALA A 185 4.22 -18.50 38.84
CA ALA A 185 4.92 -18.92 40.05
C ALA A 185 4.19 -18.39 41.29
N GLY A 186 3.03 -18.98 41.62
CA GLY A 186 2.47 -18.87 42.97
C GLY A 186 1.03 -18.39 43.07
N ILE A 187 0.07 -19.21 42.65
CA ILE A 187 -1.19 -19.31 43.40
C ILE A 187 -1.14 -20.62 44.15
N GLY A 188 -0.59 -20.52 45.36
CA GLY A 188 -0.48 -21.61 46.31
C GLY A 188 -1.85 -22.23 46.61
N HIS A 189 -1.83 -23.55 46.67
CA HIS A 189 -2.62 -24.38 47.56
C HIS A 189 -3.31 -23.61 48.70
N ARG A 190 -4.65 -23.63 48.71
CA ARG A 190 -5.39 -23.55 49.96
C ARG A 190 -6.41 -24.68 50.01
N THR A 191 -5.97 -25.76 50.64
CA THR A 191 -6.79 -26.86 51.14
C THR A 191 -7.90 -26.33 52.06
N ARG A 192 -9.14 -26.67 51.75
CA ARG A 192 -10.24 -26.86 52.73
C ARG A 192 -10.71 -28.30 52.46
N GLY A 193 -10.66 -29.22 53.41
CA GLY A 193 -11.23 -29.10 54.74
C GLY A 193 -12.63 -29.67 54.63
#